data_AF-A0A8T1V218-F1
#
_entry.id   AF-A0A8T1V218-F1
#
_cell.length_a   1.000
_cell.length_b   1.000
_cell.length_c   1.000
_cell.angle_alpha   90.00
_cell.angle_beta   90.00
_cell.angle_gamma   90.00
#
_symmetry.space_group_name_H-M   'P 1'
#
loop_
_entity.id
_entity.type
_entity.pdbx_description
1 polymer ?
#
loop_
_entity_poly.entity_id
_entity_poly.type
_entity_poly.pdbx_seq_one_letter_code
_entity_poly.pdbx_strand_id
1 'polypeptide(L)'
;MVKKGDTASRATWAVYEEFDLLQAYEEARKDPKAATDKGINKSAWNQLTANLNAKHKRTFDKGQYKSKVSRLLQDYDIYMEMKGKSGV
;
A
#
# COMPACT_ATOMS: atom_id res chain seq x y z
N MET A 1 29.69 21.44 -15.41
CA MET A 1 28.27 21.26 -15.05
C MET A 1 28.12 19.93 -14.34
N VAL A 2 27.87 19.93 -13.03
CA VAL A 2 27.66 18.70 -12.25
C VAL A 2 26.23 18.21 -12.47
N LYS A 3 26.05 16.97 -12.94
CA LYS A 3 24.75 16.30 -12.95
C LYS A 3 24.36 16.01 -11.50
N LYS A 4 23.45 16.81 -10.95
CA LYS A 4 22.80 16.51 -9.68
C LYS A 4 21.91 15.30 -9.93
N GLY A 5 22.29 14.14 -9.40
CA GLY A 5 21.38 13.01 -9.32
C GLY A 5 20.23 13.41 -8.41
N ASP A 6 19.06 13.63 -8.99
CA ASP A 6 17.83 13.81 -8.23
C ASP A 6 17.59 12.52 -7.44
N THR A 7 17.95 12.56 -6.15
CA THR A 7 17.53 11.54 -5.21
C THR A 7 16.01 11.64 -5.14
N ALA A 8 15.32 10.67 -5.75
CA ALA A 8 13.87 10.62 -5.74
C ALA A 8 13.40 10.75 -4.29
N SER A 9 12.75 11.90 -3.98
CA SER A 9 12.20 12.14 -2.66
C SER A 9 11.29 10.97 -2.31
N ARG A 10 11.57 10.29 -1.18
CA ARG A 10 10.71 9.21 -0.72
C ARG A 10 9.28 9.75 -0.57
N ALA A 11 8.31 8.99 -1.07
CA ALA A 11 6.91 9.32 -0.89
C ALA A 11 6.60 9.46 0.61
N THR A 12 6.03 10.59 1.00
CA THR A 12 5.58 10.87 2.37
C THR A 12 4.09 10.56 2.49
N TRP A 13 3.75 9.78 3.52
CA TRP A 13 2.40 9.30 3.79
C TRP A 13 1.90 9.91 5.08
N ALA A 14 0.71 10.49 5.05
CA ALA A 14 0.00 10.85 6.26
C ALA A 14 -0.72 9.60 6.82
N VAL A 15 -0.86 9.52 8.14
CA VAL A 15 -1.47 8.35 8.82
C VAL A 15 -2.87 8.03 8.28
N TYR A 16 -3.69 9.05 7.98
CA TYR A 16 -5.03 8.82 7.42
C TYR A 16 -4.98 8.24 5.99
N GLU A 17 -3.96 8.56 5.19
CA GLU A 17 -3.77 7.98 3.85
C GLU A 17 -3.38 6.50 3.95
N GLU A 18 -2.67 6.12 5.02
CA GLU A 18 -2.32 4.72 5.30
C GLU A 18 -3.55 3.91 5.69
N PHE A 19 -4.43 4.45 6.53
CA PHE A 19 -5.69 3.81 6.88
C PHE A 19 -6.61 3.66 5.66
N ASP A 20 -6.77 4.71 4.85
CA ASP A 20 -7.55 4.65 3.63
C ASP A 20 -7.00 3.61 2.63
N LEU A 21 -5.67 3.50 2.54
CA LEU A 21 -5.00 2.47 1.74
C LEU A 21 -5.31 1.06 2.26
N LEU A 22 -5.18 0.82 3.57
CA LEU A 22 -5.45 -0.49 4.16
C LEU A 22 -6.92 -0.88 3.99
N GLN A 23 -7.84 0.05 4.20
CA GLN A 23 -9.28 -0.18 4.01
C GLN A 23 -9.59 -0.55 2.56
N ALA A 24 -9.14 0.27 1.59
CA ALA A 24 -9.40 0.01 0.18
C ALA A 24 -8.78 -1.33 -0.28
N TYR A 25 -7.60 -1.67 0.25
CA TYR A 25 -6.95 -2.95 -0.03
C TYR A 25 -7.72 -4.13 0.56
N GLU A 26 -8.20 -4.02 1.80
CA GLU A 26 -9.02 -5.06 2.45
C GLU A 26 -10.34 -5.28 1.71
N GLU A 27 -11.04 -4.20 1.33
CA GLU A 27 -12.27 -4.27 0.55
C GLU A 27 -12.05 -4.94 -0.80
N ALA A 28 -10.97 -4.58 -1.52
CA ALA A 28 -10.62 -5.22 -2.78
C ALA A 28 -10.27 -6.71 -2.62
N ARG A 29 -9.75 -7.14 -1.47
CA ARG A 29 -9.49 -8.57 -1.19
C ARG A 29 -10.76 -9.37 -0.90
N LYS A 30 -11.85 -8.72 -0.49
CA LYS A 30 -13.14 -9.38 -0.24
C LYS A 30 -13.91 -9.68 -1.53
N ASP A 31 -13.60 -8.99 -2.63
CA ASP A 31 -14.18 -9.28 -3.94
C ASP A 31 -13.45 -10.47 -4.63
N PRO A 32 -14.12 -11.61 -4.87
CA PRO A 32 -13.51 -12.77 -5.54
C PRO A 32 -12.97 -12.48 -6.94
N LYS A 33 -13.51 -11.47 -7.64
CA LYS A 33 -13.03 -11.07 -8.98
C LYS A 33 -11.77 -10.24 -8.93
N ALA A 34 -11.50 -9.60 -7.79
CA ALA A 34 -10.31 -8.79 -7.55
C ALA A 34 -9.21 -9.57 -6.82
N ALA A 35 -9.59 -10.49 -5.94
CA ALA A 35 -8.70 -11.30 -5.13
C ALA A 35 -7.83 -12.26 -5.96
N THR A 36 -6.64 -12.53 -5.44
CA THR A 36 -5.67 -13.51 -5.96
C THR A 36 -4.94 -14.13 -4.77
N ASP A 37 -4.26 -15.25 -4.98
CA ASP A 37 -3.40 -15.86 -3.95
C ASP A 37 -2.31 -14.90 -3.43
N LYS A 38 -1.96 -13.88 -4.21
CA LYS A 38 -0.93 -12.87 -3.89
C LYS A 38 -1.53 -11.51 -3.46
N GLY A 39 -2.80 -11.48 -3.05
CA GLY A 39 -3.50 -10.25 -2.66
C GLY A 39 -4.58 -9.87 -3.66
N ILE A 40 -4.37 -8.83 -4.48
CA ILE A 40 -5.33 -8.38 -5.50
C ILE A 40 -4.69 -8.26 -6.89
N ASN A 41 -5.51 -8.40 -7.93
CA ASN A 41 -5.08 -8.40 -9.32
C ASN A 41 -4.69 -7.00 -9.85
N LYS A 42 -4.11 -6.94 -11.05
CA LYS A 42 -3.61 -5.70 -11.66
C LYS A 42 -4.72 -4.64 -11.84
N SER A 43 -5.93 -5.05 -12.21
CA SER A 43 -7.06 -4.15 -12.44
C SER A 43 -7.49 -3.47 -11.14
N ALA A 44 -7.67 -4.27 -10.09
CA ALA A 44 -8.02 -3.77 -8.75
C ALA A 44 -6.98 -2.79 -8.21
N TRP A 45 -5.68 -3.10 -8.40
CA TRP A 45 -4.61 -2.17 -8.03
C TRP A 45 -4.68 -0.84 -8.79
N ASN A 46 -4.95 -0.88 -10.10
CA ASN A 46 -5.05 0.34 -10.91
C ASN A 46 -6.24 1.20 -10.45
N GLN A 47 -7.39 0.58 -10.17
CA GLN A 47 -8.57 1.27 -9.66
C GLN A 47 -8.34 1.89 -8.28
N LEU A 48 -7.79 1.11 -7.34
CA LEU A 48 -7.41 1.58 -6.00
C LEU A 48 -6.45 2.77 -6.09
N THR A 49 -5.41 2.67 -6.93
CA THR A 49 -4.42 3.74 -7.14
C THR A 49 -5.09 5.02 -7.66
N ALA A 50 -5.97 4.90 -8.66
CA ALA A 50 -6.69 6.05 -9.21
C ALA A 50 -7.59 6.72 -8.17
N ASN A 51 -8.35 5.92 -7.41
CA ASN A 51 -9.27 6.42 -6.39
C ASN A 51 -8.56 7.14 -5.25
N LEU A 52 -7.47 6.56 -4.72
CA LEU A 52 -6.72 7.17 -3.63
C LEU A 52 -5.97 8.43 -4.08
N ASN A 53 -5.38 8.42 -5.28
CA ASN A 53 -4.78 9.62 -5.84
C ASN A 53 -5.79 10.75 -6.02
N ALA A 54 -7.00 10.43 -6.51
CA ALA A 54 -8.08 11.40 -6.64
C ALA A 54 -8.54 11.93 -5.26
N LYS A 55 -8.74 11.04 -4.28
CA LYS A 55 -9.16 11.40 -2.91
C LYS A 55 -8.14 12.32 -2.22
N HIS A 56 -6.85 12.02 -2.35
CA HIS A 56 -5.78 12.69 -1.62
C HIS A 56 -5.05 13.77 -2.42
N LYS A 57 -5.45 14.01 -3.68
CA LYS A 57 -4.78 14.93 -4.61
C LYS A 57 -3.29 14.58 -4.76
N ARG A 58 -3.00 13.29 -4.93
CA ARG A 58 -1.64 12.74 -5.09
C ARG A 58 -1.44 12.20 -6.51
N THR A 59 -0.19 11.89 -6.83
CA THR A 59 0.22 11.28 -8.09
C THR A 59 1.15 10.09 -7.84
N PHE A 60 0.79 9.23 -6.90
CA PHE A 60 1.58 8.04 -6.62
C PHE A 60 1.35 6.96 -7.66
N ASP A 61 2.39 6.24 -8.03
CA ASP A 61 2.28 5.07 -8.87
C ASP A 61 1.81 3.84 -8.07
N LYS A 62 1.36 2.82 -8.80
CA LYS A 62 0.93 1.54 -8.21
C LYS A 62 2.00 0.87 -7.36
N GLY A 63 3.28 1.00 -7.74
CA GLY A 63 4.41 0.43 -7.01
C GLY A 63 4.54 1.04 -5.62
N GLN A 64 4.37 2.36 -5.51
CA GLN A 64 4.40 3.07 -4.23
C GLN A 64 3.29 2.58 -3.28
N TYR A 65 2.05 2.43 -3.76
CA TYR A 65 0.96 1.85 -2.96
C TYR A 65 1.25 0.40 -2.55
N LYS A 66 1.71 -0.44 -3.47
CA LYS A 66 2.09 -1.83 -3.17
C LYS A 66 3.17 -1.93 -2.11
N SER A 67 4.25 -1.16 -2.26
CA SER A 67 5.35 -1.14 -1.29
C SER A 67 4.89 -0.64 0.07
N LYS A 68 3.96 0.33 0.13
CA LYS A 68 3.44 0.81 1.40
C LYS A 68 2.57 -0.24 2.09
N VAL A 69 1.64 -0.90 1.39
CA VAL A 69 0.86 -2.02 1.95
C VAL A 69 1.77 -3.13 2.46
N SER A 70 2.76 -3.53 1.65
CA SER A 70 3.71 -4.58 2.05
C SER A 70 4.43 -4.26 3.36
N ARG A 71 4.87 -3.01 3.54
CA ARG A 71 5.54 -2.58 4.77
C ARG A 71 4.58 -2.55 5.96
N LEU A 72 3.37 -2.03 5.78
CA LEU A 72 2.37 -1.97 6.86
C LEU A 72 1.98 -3.36 7.38
N LEU A 73 1.80 -4.33 6.48
CA LEU A 73 1.51 -5.71 6.86
C LEU A 73 2.71 -6.35 7.57
N GLN A 74 3.93 -6.13 7.08
CA GLN A 74 5.14 -6.62 7.73
C GLN A 74 5.33 -6.02 9.13
N ASP A 75 5.11 -4.71 9.29
CA ASP A 75 5.20 -4.04 10.60
C ASP A 75 4.17 -4.61 11.58
N TYR A 76 2.97 -4.94 11.09
CA TYR A 76 1.94 -5.62 11.88
C TYR A 76 2.35 -7.05 12.28
N ASP A 77 2.91 -7.83 11.35
CA ASP A 77 3.37 -9.19 11.64
C ASP A 77 4.48 -9.18 12.71
N ILE A 78 5.44 -8.26 12.61
CA ILE A 78 6.50 -8.06 13.62
C ILE A 78 5.90 -7.67 14.97
N TYR A 79 4.93 -6.76 14.98
CA TYR A 79 4.24 -6.38 16.22
C TYR A 79 3.55 -7.59 16.87
N MET A 80 2.89 -8.44 16.07
CA MET A 80 2.23 -9.64 16.55
C MET A 80 3.22 -10.67 17.11
N GLU A 81 4.38 -10.83 16.46
CA GLU A 81 5.48 -11.67 16.94
C GLU A 81 6.00 -11.20 18.30
N MET A 82 6.29 -9.90 18.44
CA MET A 82 6.74 -9.32 19.71
C MET A 82 5.71 -9.46 20.84
N LYS A 83 4.42 -9.50 20.50
CA LYS A 83 3.34 -9.71 21.46
C LYS A 83 3.16 -11.18 21.88
N GLY A 84 3.93 -12.11 21.32
CA GLY A 84 3.71 -13.55 21.49
C GLY A 84 2.34 -13.98 20.95
N LYS A 85 1.79 -13.24 20.00
CA LYS A 85 0.50 -13.48 19.35
C LYS A 85 0.66 -13.94 17.90
N SER A 86 1.89 -14.10 17.41
CA SER A 86 2.14 -14.83 16.17
C SER A 86 1.89 -16.30 16.44
N GLY A 87 0.94 -16.88 15.71
CA GLY A 87 0.62 -18.30 15.81
C GLY A 87 1.73 -19.13 15.19
N VAL A 88 2.58 -19.71 16.04
CA VAL A 88 3.06 -21.08 15.87
C VAL A 88 2.12 -21.98 16.65
#